data_AF-K9G4W5-F1
#
_entry.id   AF-K9G4W5-F1
#
_cell.length_a   1.000
_cell.length_b   1.000
_cell.length_c   1.000
_cell.angle_alpha   90.00
_cell.angle_beta   90.00
_cell.angle_gamma   90.00
#
_symmetry.space_group_name_H-M   'P 1'
#
loop_
_entity.id
_entity.type
_entity.pdbx_description
1 polymer ?
#
loop_
_entity_poly.entity_id
_entity_poly.type
_entity_poly.pdbx_seq_one_letter_code
_entity_poly.pdbx_strand_id
1 'polypeptide(L)'
;MAPRIIDTIKKNHREIESYYGKLITSQNEDEQTRFQNLFTWELARHSIGEELIVYPLFEKLLSEGVAMANKDRDQHLKVKKQLKAFQKMTPSDAQFVPTVRELMENLTEHIKEEENDDLPKLEQALTQEDSEEYSKSFGRTKMFVPSRAHPSAPDKPPYETVVGLLTAPIDHLADLFRKWPDKSGMPNPSTK
;
A
#
# COMPACT_ATOMS: atom_id res chain seq x y z
N MET A 1 4.09 -23.78 -7.13
CA MET A 1 4.51 -23.40 -5.77
C MET A 1 3.76 -22.13 -5.39
N ALA A 2 3.44 -21.94 -4.11
CA ALA A 2 2.80 -20.70 -3.68
C ALA A 2 3.79 -19.53 -3.83
N PRO A 3 3.32 -18.28 -4.02
CA PRO A 3 4.23 -17.14 -4.09
C PRO A 3 4.87 -16.88 -2.73
N ARG A 4 6.17 -16.56 -2.74
CA ARG A 4 6.91 -16.11 -1.55
C ARG A 4 6.55 -14.67 -1.21
N ILE A 5 6.90 -14.20 -0.01
CA ILE A 5 6.52 -12.85 0.41
C ILE A 5 7.12 -11.77 -0.49
N ILE A 6 8.39 -11.91 -0.88
CA ILE A 6 9.04 -11.01 -1.84
C ILE A 6 8.29 -10.95 -3.18
N ASP A 7 7.80 -12.08 -3.69
CA ASP A 7 7.08 -12.14 -4.96
C ASP A 7 5.74 -11.38 -4.87
N THR A 8 5.05 -11.52 -3.74
CA THR A 8 3.76 -10.85 -3.48
C THR A 8 3.91 -9.34 -3.37
N ILE A 9 4.93 -8.86 -2.64
CA ILE A 9 5.21 -7.43 -2.46
C ILE A 9 5.60 -6.79 -3.79
N LYS A 10 6.56 -7.39 -4.51
CA LYS A 10 6.95 -6.94 -5.85
C LYS A 10 5.78 -6.88 -6.82
N LYS A 11 4.88 -7.87 -6.79
CA LYS A 11 3.65 -7.85 -7.59
C LYS A 11 2.78 -6.63 -7.26
N ASN A 12 2.61 -6.29 -5.97
CA ASN A 12 1.85 -5.11 -5.58
C ASN A 12 2.51 -3.80 -6.04
N HIS A 13 3.85 -3.69 -5.99
CA HIS A 13 4.56 -2.55 -6.57
C HIS A 13 4.23 -2.35 -8.04
N ARG A 14 4.32 -3.42 -8.85
CA ARG A 14 3.99 -3.34 -10.28
C ARG A 14 2.52 -2.99 -10.53
N GLU A 15 1.60 -3.44 -9.67
CA GLU A 15 0.19 -3.05 -9.74
C GLU A 15 0.00 -1.55 -9.46
N ILE A 16 0.61 -1.04 -8.40
CA ILE A 16 0.55 0.38 -8.01
C ILE A 16 1.14 1.28 -9.11
N GLU A 17 2.32 0.93 -9.65
CA GLU A 17 2.94 1.63 -10.78
C GLU A 17 2.06 1.61 -12.03
N SER A 18 1.40 0.48 -12.32
CA SER A 18 0.48 0.36 -13.44
C SER A 18 -0.73 1.30 -13.27
N TYR A 19 -1.28 1.39 -12.06
CA TYR A 19 -2.40 2.28 -11.75
C TYR A 19 -2.01 3.75 -11.85
N TYR A 20 -0.82 4.10 -11.36
CA TYR A 20 -0.25 5.42 -11.57
C TYR A 20 -0.12 5.75 -13.06
N GLY A 21 0.44 4.83 -13.86
CA GLY A 21 0.59 5.02 -15.30
C GLY A 21 -0.75 5.32 -15.99
N LYS A 22 -1.81 4.59 -15.63
CA LYS A 22 -3.18 4.85 -16.12
C LYS A 22 -3.69 6.22 -15.71
N LEU A 23 -3.45 6.61 -14.46
CA LEU A 23 -3.89 7.87 -13.89
C LEU A 23 -3.27 9.09 -14.59
N ILE A 24 -1.97 9.06 -14.89
CA ILE A 24 -1.27 10.20 -15.50
C ILE A 24 -1.36 10.25 -17.03
N THR A 25 -1.74 9.16 -17.69
CA THR A 25 -1.85 9.11 -19.16
C THR A 25 -3.26 9.31 -19.67
N SER A 26 -4.28 8.97 -18.87
CA SER A 26 -5.67 9.15 -19.26
C SER A 26 -6.02 10.64 -19.44
N GLN A 27 -6.85 10.92 -20.44
CA GLN A 27 -7.47 12.23 -20.68
C GLN A 27 -8.96 12.26 -20.29
N ASN A 28 -9.47 11.17 -19.68
CA ASN A 28 -10.85 11.03 -19.26
C ASN A 28 -10.93 11.11 -17.73
N GLU A 29 -11.60 12.14 -17.21
CA GLU A 29 -11.72 12.36 -15.76
C GLU A 29 -12.43 11.22 -15.01
N ASP A 30 -13.36 10.50 -15.64
CA ASP A 30 -14.02 9.33 -15.04
C ASP A 30 -13.03 8.18 -14.86
N GLU A 31 -12.20 7.92 -15.89
CA GLU A 31 -11.13 6.91 -15.82
C GLU A 31 -10.08 7.31 -14.78
N GLN A 32 -9.66 8.58 -14.75
CA GLN A 32 -8.73 9.10 -13.75
C GLN A 32 -9.29 8.95 -12.33
N THR A 33 -10.58 9.22 -12.12
CA THR A 33 -11.24 9.02 -10.81
C THR A 33 -11.24 7.55 -10.39
N ARG A 34 -11.53 6.62 -11.32
CA ARG A 34 -11.51 5.18 -11.07
C ARG A 34 -10.11 4.69 -10.68
N PHE A 35 -9.10 5.10 -11.44
CA PHE A 35 -7.72 4.71 -11.16
C PHE A 35 -7.13 5.44 -9.95
N GLN A 36 -7.58 6.66 -9.62
CA GLN A 36 -7.24 7.33 -8.36
C GLN A 36 -7.73 6.52 -7.16
N ASN A 37 -8.97 6.04 -7.22
CA ASN A 37 -9.54 5.20 -6.16
C ASN A 37 -8.78 3.89 -6.02
N LEU A 38 -8.49 3.21 -7.13
CA LEU A 38 -7.74 1.96 -7.11
C LEU A 38 -6.28 2.14 -6.66
N PHE A 39 -5.60 3.17 -7.15
CA PHE A 39 -4.24 3.53 -6.71
C PHE A 39 -4.20 3.80 -5.20
N THR A 40 -5.12 4.64 -4.70
CA THR A 40 -5.20 4.98 -3.27
C THR A 40 -5.50 3.75 -2.42
N TRP A 41 -6.47 2.94 -2.86
CA TRP A 41 -6.88 1.72 -2.17
C TRP A 41 -5.77 0.69 -2.09
N GLU A 42 -5.00 0.53 -3.17
CA GLU A 42 -3.90 -0.43 -3.21
C GLU A 42 -2.73 0.03 -2.35
N LEU A 43 -2.28 1.28 -2.54
CA LEU A 43 -1.13 1.83 -1.82
C LEU A 43 -1.37 1.89 -0.31
N ALA A 44 -2.55 2.34 0.14
CA ALA A 44 -2.84 2.41 1.58
C ALA A 44 -2.77 1.04 2.25
N ARG A 45 -3.35 0.00 1.64
CA ARG A 45 -3.40 -1.35 2.22
C ARG A 45 -2.05 -2.05 2.12
N HIS A 46 -1.29 -1.79 1.07
CA HIS A 46 0.07 -2.28 0.89
C HIS A 46 0.99 -1.75 2.00
N SER A 47 1.05 -0.42 2.20
CA SER A 47 1.92 0.17 3.22
C SER A 47 1.60 -0.32 4.64
N ILE A 48 0.31 -0.42 5.00
CA ILE A 48 -0.08 -0.95 6.32
C ILE A 48 0.20 -2.47 6.40
N GLY A 49 0.06 -3.19 5.29
CA GLY A 49 0.42 -4.61 5.23
C GLY A 49 1.89 -4.85 5.59
N GLU A 50 2.79 -3.99 5.13
CA GLU A 50 4.24 -4.08 5.42
C GLU A 50 4.53 -3.71 6.87
N GLU A 51 3.90 -2.64 7.36
CA GLU A 51 4.00 -2.23 8.77
C GLU A 51 3.57 -3.32 9.75
N LEU A 52 2.55 -4.11 9.39
CA LEU A 52 2.01 -5.17 10.25
C LEU A 52 2.68 -6.53 10.07
N ILE A 53 3.33 -6.79 8.94
CA ILE A 53 3.88 -8.11 8.60
C ILE A 53 5.39 -8.05 8.35
N VAL A 54 5.85 -7.19 7.45
CA VAL A 54 7.24 -7.18 6.96
C VAL A 54 8.18 -6.55 7.99
N TYR A 55 7.83 -5.39 8.52
CA TYR A 55 8.70 -4.65 9.45
C TYR A 55 8.92 -5.40 10.77
N PRO A 56 7.91 -6.05 11.38
CA PRO A 56 8.14 -6.94 12.53
C PRO A 56 9.06 -8.12 12.21
N LEU A 57 9.07 -8.61 10.96
CA LEU A 57 9.99 -9.67 10.55
C LEU A 57 11.41 -9.16 10.38
N PHE A 58 11.61 -7.96 9.84
CA PHE A 58 12.92 -7.32 9.84
C PHE A 58 13.45 -7.23 11.27
N GLU A 59 12.68 -6.62 12.18
CA GLU A 59 13.05 -6.43 13.59
C GLU A 59 13.39 -7.75 14.31
N LYS A 60 12.69 -8.84 13.98
CA LYS A 60 12.87 -10.14 14.64
C LYS A 60 14.01 -10.98 14.06
N LEU A 61 14.24 -10.91 12.75
CA LEU A 61 15.09 -11.86 12.02
C LEU A 61 16.43 -11.28 11.58
N LEU A 62 16.55 -9.96 11.49
CA LEU A 62 17.75 -9.29 10.96
C LEU A 62 18.46 -8.49 12.06
N SER A 63 19.79 -8.54 12.09
CA SER A 63 20.61 -7.83 13.09
C SER A 63 20.45 -6.30 13.02
N GLU A 64 20.29 -5.76 11.81
CA GLU A 64 20.03 -4.33 11.52
C GLU A 64 18.53 -4.04 11.37
N GLY A 65 17.66 -5.02 11.65
CA GLY A 65 16.26 -5.01 11.27
C GLY A 65 15.44 -3.88 11.88
N VAL A 66 15.76 -3.47 13.10
CA VAL A 66 15.12 -2.32 13.76
C VAL A 66 15.45 -1.01 13.03
N ALA A 67 16.69 -0.84 12.57
CA ALA A 67 17.08 0.37 11.83
C ALA A 67 16.40 0.41 10.46
N MET A 68 16.38 -0.72 9.74
CA MET A 68 15.68 -0.89 8.46
C MET A 68 14.18 -0.56 8.62
N ALA A 69 13.51 -1.23 9.56
CA ALA A 69 12.09 -1.04 9.81
C ALA A 69 11.71 0.38 10.27
N ASN A 70 12.59 1.12 10.95
CA ASN A 70 12.32 2.52 11.28
C ASN A 70 12.50 3.44 10.07
N LYS A 71 13.51 3.18 9.24
CA LYS A 71 13.74 3.94 8.00
C LYS A 71 12.54 3.82 7.06
N ASP A 72 12.03 2.60 6.88
CA ASP A 72 10.90 2.35 5.98
C ASP A 72 9.61 3.00 6.49
N ARG A 73 9.36 2.96 7.81
CA ARG A 73 8.25 3.70 8.43
C ARG A 73 8.33 5.21 8.18
N ASP A 74 9.52 5.81 8.26
CA ASP A 74 9.70 7.23 7.98
C ASP A 74 9.40 7.56 6.51
N GLN A 75 9.85 6.71 5.58
CA GLN A 75 9.52 6.82 4.15
C GLN A 75 8.00 6.67 3.92
N HIS A 76 7.38 5.66 4.53
CA HIS A 76 5.94 5.44 4.49
C HIS A 76 5.14 6.59 5.09
N LEU A 77 5.58 7.21 6.17
CA LEU A 77 4.91 8.36 6.75
C LEU A 77 4.87 9.53 5.76
N LYS A 78 5.95 9.75 4.99
CA LYS A 78 5.99 10.74 3.92
C LYS A 78 4.98 10.39 2.81
N VAL A 79 5.00 9.15 2.32
CA VAL A 79 4.05 8.66 1.29
C VAL A 79 2.60 8.76 1.77
N LYS A 80 2.29 8.36 3.01
CA LYS A 80 0.95 8.44 3.60
C LYS A 80 0.45 9.89 3.69
N LYS A 81 1.32 10.85 4.03
CA LYS A 81 0.95 12.28 4.04
C LYS A 81 0.61 12.79 2.64
N GLN A 82 1.43 12.45 1.64
CA GLN A 82 1.16 12.82 0.24
C GLN A 82 -0.10 12.14 -0.29
N LEU A 83 -0.30 10.85 0.01
CA LEU A 83 -1.49 10.12 -0.37
C LEU A 83 -2.76 10.71 0.27
N LYS A 84 -2.67 11.17 1.52
CA LYS A 84 -3.78 11.86 2.21
C LYS A 84 -4.17 13.17 1.53
N ALA A 85 -3.19 13.92 1.00
CA ALA A 85 -3.46 15.12 0.21
C ALA A 85 -4.09 14.74 -1.14
N PHE A 86 -3.49 13.78 -1.84
CA PHE A 86 -3.92 13.33 -3.16
C PHE A 86 -5.34 12.76 -3.19
N GLN A 87 -5.71 11.93 -2.21
CA GLN A 87 -7.03 11.28 -2.17
C GLN A 87 -8.21 12.25 -1.98
N LYS A 88 -7.95 13.53 -1.69
CA LYS A 88 -8.97 14.59 -1.55
C LYS A 88 -9.16 15.41 -2.83
N MET A 89 -8.28 15.22 -3.82
CA MET A 89 -8.29 15.99 -5.07
C MET A 89 -9.23 15.37 -6.10
N THR A 90 -9.70 16.18 -7.03
CA THR A 90 -10.38 15.74 -8.26
C THR A 90 -9.44 15.84 -9.46
N PRO A 91 -9.65 15.06 -10.54
CA PRO A 91 -8.78 15.12 -11.72
C PRO A 91 -8.66 16.49 -12.38
N SER A 92 -9.68 17.34 -12.20
CA SER A 92 -9.71 18.73 -12.68
C SER A 92 -8.86 19.71 -11.85
N ASP A 93 -8.37 19.30 -10.68
CA ASP A 93 -7.50 20.14 -9.86
C ASP A 93 -6.14 20.34 -10.53
N ALA A 94 -5.68 21.59 -10.64
CA ALA A 94 -4.37 21.91 -11.21
C ALA A 94 -3.20 21.21 -10.49
N GLN A 95 -3.39 20.82 -9.22
CA GLN A 95 -2.40 20.12 -8.40
C GLN A 95 -2.52 18.59 -8.46
N PHE A 96 -3.51 18.02 -9.14
CA PHE A 96 -3.74 16.58 -9.20
C PHE A 96 -2.52 15.81 -9.73
N VAL A 97 -2.06 16.15 -10.94
CA VAL A 97 -0.90 15.52 -11.58
C VAL A 97 0.42 15.84 -10.88
N PRO A 98 0.72 17.10 -10.50
CA PRO A 98 1.91 17.40 -9.71
C PRO A 98 2.01 16.58 -8.41
N THR A 99 0.92 16.49 -7.65
CA THR A 99 0.91 15.81 -6.34
C THR A 99 1.16 14.31 -6.48
N VAL A 100 0.49 13.63 -7.42
CA VAL A 100 0.70 12.18 -7.61
C VAL A 100 2.07 11.84 -8.19
N ARG A 101 2.68 12.75 -8.97
CA ARG A 101 4.06 12.59 -9.44
C ARG A 101 5.06 12.65 -8.30
N GLU A 102 4.95 13.65 -7.43
CA GLU A 102 5.83 13.79 -6.26
C GLU A 102 5.65 12.61 -5.28
N LEU A 103 4.40 12.15 -5.10
CA LEU A 103 4.10 10.94 -4.33
C LEU A 103 4.82 9.73 -4.92
N MET A 104 4.68 9.51 -6.24
CA MET A 104 5.31 8.36 -6.90
C MET A 104 6.82 8.44 -6.97
N GLU A 105 7.42 9.62 -6.98
CA GLU A 105 8.87 9.78 -6.89
C GLU A 105 9.39 9.20 -5.57
N ASN A 106 8.79 9.61 -4.44
CA ASN A 106 9.16 9.07 -3.12
C ASN A 106 8.85 7.58 -2.99
N LEU A 107 7.70 7.13 -3.51
CA LEU A 107 7.35 5.71 -3.48
C LEU A 107 8.31 4.87 -4.34
N THR A 108 8.76 5.39 -5.49
CA THR A 108 9.71 4.69 -6.36
C THR A 108 11.08 4.55 -5.70
N GLU A 109 11.51 5.54 -4.91
CA GLU A 109 12.73 5.44 -4.11
C GLU A 109 12.62 4.33 -3.06
N HIS A 110 11.52 4.31 -2.29
CA HIS A 110 11.22 3.27 -1.32
C HIS A 110 11.20 1.86 -1.96
N ILE A 111 10.42 1.68 -3.03
CA ILE A 111 10.33 0.40 -3.78
C ILE A 111 11.70 -0.09 -4.24
N LYS A 112 12.57 0.81 -4.71
CA LYS A 112 13.91 0.42 -5.18
C LYS A 112 14.78 -0.07 -4.05
N GLU A 113 14.72 0.58 -2.89
CA GLU A 113 15.47 0.15 -1.71
C GLU A 113 14.98 -1.22 -1.27
N GLU A 114 13.67 -1.35 -1.07
CA GLU A 114 13.05 -2.55 -0.55
C GLU A 114 13.27 -3.77 -1.48
N GLU A 115 13.11 -3.61 -2.80
CA GLU A 115 13.27 -4.72 -3.75
C GLU A 115 14.73 -5.16 -3.96
N ASN A 116 15.70 -4.27 -3.76
CA ASN A 116 17.10 -4.56 -4.02
C ASN A 116 17.91 -4.89 -2.76
N ASP A 117 17.44 -4.48 -1.59
CA ASP A 117 18.17 -4.65 -0.33
C ASP A 117 17.34 -5.37 0.74
N ASP A 118 16.21 -4.80 1.16
CA ASP A 118 15.51 -5.25 2.37
C ASP A 118 14.80 -6.61 2.19
N LEU A 119 14.01 -6.78 1.13
CA LEU A 119 13.31 -8.03 0.86
C LEU A 119 14.27 -9.19 0.56
N PRO A 120 15.35 -9.02 -0.24
CA PRO A 120 16.36 -10.06 -0.39
C PRO A 120 16.98 -10.52 0.94
N LYS A 121 17.26 -9.59 1.87
CA LYS A 121 17.79 -9.93 3.21
C LYS A 121 16.77 -10.71 4.04
N LEU A 122 15.52 -10.27 4.07
CA LEU A 122 14.44 -10.99 4.76
C LEU A 122 14.23 -12.39 4.19
N GLU A 123 14.21 -12.50 2.87
CA GLU A 123 13.99 -13.78 2.19
C GLU A 123 15.12 -14.78 2.46
N GLN A 124 16.36 -14.32 2.67
CA GLN A 124 17.47 -15.17 3.09
C GLN A 124 17.35 -15.66 4.55
N ALA A 125 16.63 -14.93 5.39
CA ALA A 125 16.41 -15.27 6.79
C ALA A 125 15.19 -16.18 7.02
N LEU A 126 14.37 -16.40 5.98
CA LEU A 126 13.17 -17.23 6.03
C LEU A 126 13.40 -18.60 5.38
N THR A 127 12.69 -19.62 5.88
CA THR A 127 12.50 -20.85 5.12
C THR A 127 11.53 -20.59 3.96
N GLN A 128 11.53 -21.46 2.95
CA GLN A 128 10.57 -21.33 1.85
C GLN A 128 9.13 -21.42 2.37
N GLU A 129 8.85 -22.34 3.28
CA GLU A 129 7.54 -22.55 3.88
C GLU A 129 7.06 -21.31 4.66
N ASP A 130 7.93 -20.72 5.49
CA ASP A 130 7.60 -19.50 6.24
C ASP A 130 7.32 -18.33 5.29
N SER A 131 8.13 -18.16 4.25
CA SER A 131 7.95 -17.11 3.24
C SER A 131 6.60 -17.24 2.50
N GLU A 132 6.21 -18.46 2.13
CA GLU A 132 4.90 -18.74 1.54
C GLU A 132 3.74 -18.50 2.53
N GLU A 133 3.93 -18.73 3.82
CA GLU A 133 2.93 -18.43 4.86
C GLU A 133 2.78 -16.91 5.09
N TYR A 134 3.89 -16.18 5.19
CA TYR A 134 3.86 -14.73 5.35
C TYR A 134 3.27 -14.03 4.13
N SER A 135 3.51 -14.56 2.92
CA SER A 135 2.83 -14.13 1.69
C SER A 135 1.30 -14.23 1.80
N LYS A 136 0.78 -15.35 2.32
CA LYS A 136 -0.67 -15.51 2.58
C LYS A 136 -1.15 -14.59 3.69
N SER A 137 -0.36 -14.40 4.74
CA SER A 137 -0.67 -13.51 5.85
C SER A 137 -0.82 -12.07 5.37
N PHE A 138 0.15 -11.58 4.60
CA PHE A 138 0.13 -10.26 3.98
C PHE A 138 -1.13 -10.04 3.12
N GLY A 139 -1.44 -11.01 2.24
CA GLY A 139 -2.66 -10.96 1.43
C GLY A 139 -3.95 -10.90 2.27
N ARG A 140 -4.02 -11.63 3.39
CA ARG A 140 -5.15 -11.57 4.32
C ARG A 140 -5.24 -10.25 5.05
N THR A 141 -4.12 -9.73 5.56
CA THR A 141 -4.05 -8.45 6.27
C THR A 141 -4.65 -7.33 5.43
N LYS A 142 -4.36 -7.30 4.13
CA LYS A 142 -4.90 -6.31 3.19
C LYS A 142 -6.43 -6.30 3.06
N MET A 143 -7.14 -7.34 3.52
CA MET A 143 -8.61 -7.36 3.54
C MET A 143 -9.19 -6.60 4.74
N PHE A 144 -8.42 -6.41 5.81
CA PHE A 144 -8.91 -5.90 7.10
C PHE A 144 -8.33 -4.53 7.48
N VAL A 145 -7.30 -4.07 6.78
CA VAL A 145 -6.68 -2.76 7.01
C VAL A 145 -7.46 -1.65 6.27
N PRO A 146 -7.31 -0.39 6.69
CA PRO A 146 -7.89 0.77 6.01
C PRO A 146 -7.51 0.85 4.54
N SER A 147 -8.44 1.33 3.72
CA SER A 147 -8.22 1.53 2.28
C SER A 147 -7.87 2.96 1.90
N ARG A 148 -7.70 3.85 2.88
CA ARG A 148 -7.28 5.23 2.69
C ARG A 148 -6.13 5.57 3.61
N ALA A 149 -5.40 6.63 3.26
CA ALA A 149 -4.29 7.09 4.09
C ALA A 149 -4.82 7.77 5.37
N HIS A 150 -4.26 7.36 6.50
CA HIS A 150 -4.50 7.96 7.81
C HIS A 150 -3.16 8.23 8.50
N PRO A 151 -2.38 9.24 8.04
CA PRO A 151 -1.02 9.50 8.55
C PRO A 151 -0.95 9.94 10.01
N SER A 152 -2.10 10.23 10.64
CA SER A 152 -2.20 10.52 12.07
C SER A 152 -2.42 9.26 12.92
N ALA A 153 -2.66 8.10 12.29
CA ALA A 153 -2.72 6.83 12.99
C ALA A 153 -1.30 6.42 13.40
N PRO A 154 -1.10 5.87 14.61
CA PRO A 154 0.20 5.35 15.03
C PRO A 154 0.71 4.27 14.07
N ASP A 155 2.03 4.24 13.88
CA ASP A 155 2.80 3.34 13.01
C ASP A 155 3.90 2.59 13.79
N LYS A 156 3.72 2.42 15.11
CA LYS A 156 4.52 1.49 15.95
C LYS A 156 3.67 0.63 16.91
N PRO A 157 4.03 -0.65 17.14
CA PRO A 157 3.39 -1.48 18.17
C PRO A 157 3.59 -0.86 19.57
N PRO A 158 2.68 -1.07 20.55
CA PRO A 158 1.46 -1.90 20.54
C PRO A 158 0.17 -1.12 20.20
N TYR A 159 0.26 0.16 19.85
CA TYR A 159 -0.91 1.04 19.71
C TYR A 159 -1.54 1.02 18.29
N GLU A 160 -0.80 0.55 17.28
CA GLU A 160 -1.22 0.41 15.87
C GLU A 160 -2.49 -0.43 15.70
N THR A 161 -2.57 -1.56 16.41
CA THR A 161 -3.56 -2.60 16.13
C THR A 161 -4.98 -2.13 16.42
N VAL A 162 -5.18 -1.18 17.34
CA VAL A 162 -6.52 -0.75 17.74
C VAL A 162 -6.97 0.47 16.94
N VAL A 163 -6.15 1.52 16.82
CA VAL A 163 -6.62 2.79 16.23
C VAL A 163 -6.69 2.73 14.71
N GLY A 164 -5.71 2.09 14.05
CA GLY A 164 -5.70 1.93 12.59
C GLY A 164 -6.87 1.08 12.09
N LEU A 165 -7.23 0.01 12.82
CA LEU A 165 -8.36 -0.84 12.45
C LEU A 165 -9.73 -0.18 12.70
N LEU A 166 -9.84 0.85 13.55
CA LEU A 166 -11.12 1.54 13.79
C LEU A 166 -11.62 2.31 12.57
N THR A 167 -10.74 2.79 11.69
CA THR A 167 -11.15 3.50 10.46
C THR A 167 -11.45 2.57 9.29
N ALA A 168 -10.95 1.32 9.33
CA ALA A 168 -11.13 0.37 8.23
C ALA A 168 -12.61 0.14 7.89
N PRO A 169 -13.54 -0.11 8.84
CA PRO A 169 -14.95 -0.27 8.52
C PRO A 169 -15.57 0.94 7.81
N ILE A 170 -15.18 2.15 8.20
CA ILE A 170 -15.68 3.40 7.59
C ILE A 170 -15.18 3.51 6.15
N ASP A 171 -13.89 3.23 5.93
CA ASP A 171 -13.27 3.25 4.61
C ASP A 171 -13.92 2.23 3.66
N HIS A 172 -14.14 0.99 4.13
CA HIS A 172 -14.79 -0.09 3.37
C HIS A 172 -16.24 0.23 3.03
N LEU A 173 -16.99 0.85 3.95
CA LEU A 173 -18.35 1.32 3.64
C LEU A 173 -18.35 2.43 2.58
N ALA A 174 -17.43 3.39 2.69
CA ALA A 174 -17.28 4.45 1.70
C ALA A 174 -16.81 3.90 0.34
N ASP A 175 -16.03 2.82 0.32
CA ASP A 175 -15.53 2.17 -0.89
C ASP A 175 -16.65 1.61 -1.77
N LEU A 176 -17.77 1.19 -1.17
CA LEU A 176 -18.96 0.81 -1.95
C LEU A 176 -19.41 1.99 -2.82
N PHE A 177 -19.42 3.22 -2.31
CA PHE A 177 -19.92 4.37 -3.06
C PHE A 177 -18.90 4.99 -4.03
N ARG A 178 -17.70 4.41 -4.16
CA ARG A 178 -16.66 4.90 -5.06
C ARG A 178 -16.77 4.29 -6.46
N LYS A 179 -16.17 5.00 -7.42
CA LYS A 179 -16.00 4.50 -8.80
C LYS A 179 -14.74 3.65 -8.89
N TRP A 180 -14.86 2.48 -9.51
CA TRP A 180 -13.77 1.53 -9.71
C TRP A 180 -13.59 1.20 -11.19
N PRO A 181 -12.37 0.86 -11.65
CA PRO A 181 -12.20 0.30 -12.99
C PRO A 181 -12.82 -1.11 -13.03
N ASP A 182 -13.17 -1.59 -14.23
CA ASP A 182 -13.70 -2.94 -14.41
C ASP A 182 -12.62 -3.98 -14.09
N LYS A 183 -12.62 -4.45 -12.83
CA LYS A 183 -11.75 -5.50 -12.30
C LYS A 183 -12.54 -6.38 -11.34
N SER A 184 -12.26 -7.68 -11.37
CA SER A 184 -12.84 -8.65 -10.42
C SER A 184 -12.35 -8.38 -8.99
N GLY A 185 -13.23 -8.56 -8.01
CA GLY A 185 -12.89 -8.47 -6.58
C GLY A 185 -12.89 -7.06 -5.98
N MET A 186 -13.30 -6.04 -6.73
CA MET A 186 -13.46 -4.68 -6.22
C MET A 186 -14.81 -4.53 -5.49
N PRO A 187 -14.89 -3.75 -4.40
CA PRO A 187 -16.15 -3.45 -3.71
C PRO A 187 -17.04 -2.59 -4.62
N ASN A 188 -17.79 -3.23 -5.51
CA ASN A 188 -18.72 -2.58 -6.44
C ASN A 188 -20.16 -2.89 -6.00
N PRO A 189 -20.92 -1.93 -5.44
CA PRO A 189 -22.33 -2.14 -5.12
C PRO A 189 -23.22 -2.11 -6.37
N SER A 190 -22.69 -1.76 -7.54
CA SER A 190 -23.43 -1.73 -8.80
C SER A 190 -23.42 -3.07 -9.54
N THR A 191 -22.66 -4.06 -9.08
CA THR A 191 -22.81 -5.45 -9.50
C THR A 191 -23.86 -6.12 -8.61
N LYS A 192 -25.11 -6.10 -9.06
CA LYS A 192 -26.13 -7.09 -8.69
C LYS A 192 -25.92 -8.36 -9.50
#